data_AF-A0A9P7HD07-F1
#
_entry.id   AF-A0A9P7HD07-F1
#
_cell.length_a   1.000
_cell.length_b   1.000
_cell.length_c   1.000
_cell.angle_alpha   90.00
_cell.angle_beta   90.00
_cell.angle_gamma   90.00
#
_symmetry.space_group_name_H-M   'P 1'
#
loop_
_entity.id
_entity.type
_entity.pdbx_description
1 polymer ?
#
loop_
_entity_poly.entity_id
_entity_poly.type
_entity_poly.pdbx_seq_one_letter_code
_entity_poly.pdbx_strand_id
1 'polypeptide(L)'
;MTYRRDHGIEVLDWAPYSPDLHPLQNIWALLKLWIEGHYEDSKLSPQQLEEAILATEEALPEEEVIKVFRSMPDRLKECIAKGGYQTSY
;
A
#
# COMPACT_ATOMS: atom_id res chain seq x y z
N MET A 1 26.82 2.14 -3.12
CA MET A 1 25.78 1.30 -2.47
C MET A 1 26.02 1.22 -0.96
N THR A 2 25.92 2.34 -0.22
CA THR A 2 26.29 2.35 1.21
C THR A 2 25.17 2.85 2.12
N TYR A 3 24.34 3.83 1.73
CA TYR A 3 23.29 4.41 2.60
C TYR A 3 22.48 3.39 3.44
N ARG A 4 21.87 2.38 2.80
CA ARG A 4 21.06 1.37 3.54
C ARG A 4 21.90 0.58 4.55
N ARG A 5 23.12 0.20 4.15
CA ARG A 5 24.06 -0.53 5.02
C ARG A 5 24.55 0.37 6.16
N ASP A 6 24.87 1.62 5.86
CA ASP A 6 25.37 2.62 6.82
C ASP A 6 24.31 2.97 7.88
N HIS A 7 23.02 2.82 7.55
CA HIS A 7 21.89 3.06 8.46
C HIS A 7 21.28 1.76 9.03
N GLY A 8 21.87 0.58 8.77
CA GLY A 8 21.36 -0.69 9.28
C GLY A 8 19.96 -1.08 8.77
N ILE A 9 19.57 -0.59 7.59
CA ILE A 9 18.27 -0.89 6.98
C ILE A 9 18.34 -2.26 6.30
N GLU A 10 17.61 -3.22 6.84
CA GLU A 10 17.41 -4.54 6.23
C GLU A 10 16.43 -4.42 5.04
N VAL A 11 16.77 -5.07 3.93
CA VAL A 11 15.95 -5.09 2.72
C VAL A 11 15.37 -6.50 2.59
N LEU A 12 14.06 -6.60 2.50
CA LEU A 12 13.40 -7.87 2.25
C LEU A 12 13.64 -8.32 0.80
N ASP A 13 13.98 -9.59 0.62
CA ASP A 13 14.00 -10.21 -0.71
C ASP A 13 12.57 -10.29 -1.24
N TRP A 14 12.33 -9.60 -2.37
CA TRP A 14 11.00 -9.46 -2.95
C TRP A 14 10.94 -10.11 -4.34
N ALA A 15 9.93 -10.94 -4.57
CA ALA A 15 9.73 -11.60 -5.85
C ALA A 15 9.32 -10.58 -6.94
N PRO A 16 9.85 -10.70 -8.18
CA PRO A 16 9.42 -9.84 -9.27
C PRO A 16 7.96 -10.12 -9.65
N TYR A 17 7.27 -9.09 -10.17
CA TYR A 17 5.88 -9.19 -10.63
C TYR A 17 4.85 -9.63 -9.56
N SER A 18 5.11 -9.35 -8.28
CA SER A 18 4.19 -9.66 -7.17
C SER A 18 3.58 -8.40 -6.52
N PRO A 19 2.75 -7.63 -7.25
CA PRO A 19 2.07 -6.46 -6.69
C PRO A 19 1.00 -6.84 -5.65
N ASP A 20 0.40 -8.02 -5.79
CA ASP A 20 -0.59 -8.61 -4.88
C ASP A 20 0.02 -8.93 -3.51
N LEU A 21 1.32 -9.24 -3.47
CA LEU A 21 2.05 -9.38 -2.23
C LEU A 21 2.47 -8.03 -1.62
N HIS A 22 2.32 -6.90 -2.31
CA HIS A 22 2.83 -5.60 -1.85
C HIS A 22 1.74 -4.79 -1.13
N PRO A 23 1.75 -4.72 0.23
CA PRO A 23 0.64 -4.14 1.02
C PRO A 23 0.30 -2.70 0.64
N LEU A 24 1.30 -1.92 0.21
CA LEU A 24 1.13 -0.53 -0.17
C LEU A 24 0.12 -0.34 -1.30
N GLN A 25 -0.09 -1.33 -2.18
CA GLN A 25 -1.10 -1.23 -3.23
C GLN A 25 -2.52 -1.08 -2.65
N ASN A 26 -2.84 -1.82 -1.58
CA ASN A 26 -4.15 -1.68 -0.93
C ASN A 26 -4.25 -0.38 -0.13
N ILE A 27 -3.14 0.13 0.42
CA ILE A 27 -3.13 1.46 1.07
C ILE A 27 -3.44 2.55 0.04
N TRP A 28 -2.81 2.52 -1.14
CA TRP A 28 -3.14 3.44 -2.23
C TRP A 28 -4.60 3.37 -2.66
N ALA A 29 -5.19 2.17 -2.67
CA ALA A 29 -6.60 2.01 -2.95
C ALA A 29 -7.50 2.67 -1.87
N LEU A 30 -7.15 2.54 -0.58
CA LEU A 30 -7.88 3.20 0.51
C LEU A 30 -7.81 4.73 0.40
N LEU A 31 -6.61 5.26 0.13
CA LEU A 31 -6.38 6.69 -0.08
C LEU A 31 -7.24 7.23 -1.24
N LYS A 32 -7.20 6.52 -2.37
CA LYS A 32 -7.94 6.89 -3.56
C LYS A 32 -9.46 6.87 -3.33
N LEU A 33 -9.98 5.82 -2.70
CA LEU A 33 -11.41 5.71 -2.36
C LEU A 33 -11.87 6.85 -1.45
N TRP A 34 -11.04 7.23 -0.48
CA TRP A 34 -11.35 8.36 0.38
C TRP A 34 -11.39 9.67 -0.39
N ILE A 35 -10.41 9.93 -1.26
CA ILE A 35 -10.36 11.16 -2.08
C ILE A 35 -11.56 11.22 -3.03
N GLU A 36 -11.87 10.14 -3.76
CA GLU A 36 -13.02 10.07 -4.67
C GLU A 36 -14.37 10.29 -3.96
N GLY A 37 -14.45 9.93 -2.67
CA GLY A 37 -15.64 10.13 -1.85
C GLY A 37 -15.83 11.56 -1.33
N HIS A 38 -14.77 12.37 -1.26
CA HIS A 38 -14.78 13.71 -0.65
C HIS A 38 -14.52 14.83 -1.66
N TYR A 39 -13.89 14.52 -2.79
CA TYR A 39 -13.49 15.48 -3.80
C TYR A 39 -13.97 15.02 -5.17
N GLU A 40 -14.27 15.98 -6.04
CA GLU A 40 -14.37 15.71 -7.47
C GLU A 40 -12.95 15.66 -8.04
N ASP A 41 -12.31 14.50 -7.91
CA ASP A 41 -10.89 14.25 -8.19
C ASP A 41 -10.44 14.78 -9.57
N SER A 42 -11.30 14.64 -10.59
CA SER A 42 -11.08 15.14 -11.96
C SER A 42 -10.90 16.66 -12.09
N LYS A 43 -11.23 17.42 -11.03
CA LYS A 43 -11.10 18.88 -10.97
C LYS A 43 -9.95 19.34 -10.06
N LEU A 44 -9.25 18.43 -9.40
CA LEU A 44 -8.14 18.80 -8.52
C LEU A 44 -6.92 19.20 -9.35
N SER A 45 -6.39 20.39 -9.10
CA SER A 45 -5.03 20.73 -9.50
C SER A 45 -4.01 19.85 -8.75
N PRO A 46 -2.76 19.74 -9.24
CA PRO A 46 -1.72 18.97 -8.55
C PRO A 46 -1.54 19.37 -7.08
N GLN A 47 -1.62 20.67 -6.76
CA GLN A 47 -1.51 21.15 -5.38
C GLN A 47 -2.71 20.72 -4.53
N GLN A 48 -3.93 20.82 -5.06
CA GLN A 48 -5.13 20.37 -4.35
C GLN A 48 -5.16 18.86 -4.16
N LEU A 49 -4.60 18.11 -5.11
CA LEU A 49 -4.44 16.66 -4.97
C LEU A 49 -3.44 16.31 -3.87
N GLU A 50 -2.33 17.04 -3.77
CA GLU A 50 -1.37 16.88 -2.67
C GLU A 50 -2.02 17.18 -1.31
N GLU A 51 -2.77 18.28 -1.22
CA GLU A 51 -3.54 18.64 -0.01
C GLU A 51 -4.58 17.56 0.34
N ALA A 52 -5.28 17.01 -0.66
CA ALA A 52 -6.24 15.93 -0.46
C ALA A 52 -5.56 14.63 0.01
N ILE A 53 -4.38 14.29 -0.53
CA ILE A 53 -3.59 13.16 -0.08
C ILE A 53 -3.14 13.37 1.37
N LEU A 54 -2.64 14.55 1.74
CA LEU A 54 -2.23 14.81 3.12
C LEU A 54 -3.43 14.76 4.10
N ALA A 55 -4.60 15.21 3.67
CA ALA A 55 -5.81 15.11 4.50
C ALA A 55 -6.23 13.66 4.82
N THR A 56 -5.80 12.68 4.02
CA THR A 56 -6.06 11.27 4.33
C THR A 56 -5.30 10.75 5.55
N GLU A 57 -4.19 11.39 5.94
CA GLU A 57 -3.37 10.95 7.08
C GLU A 57 -4.17 11.01 8.38
N GLU A 58 -4.90 12.09 8.61
CA GLU A 58 -5.78 12.24 9.77
C GLU A 58 -7.08 11.45 9.60
N ALA A 59 -7.54 11.24 8.37
CA ALA A 59 -8.84 10.66 8.09
C ALA A 59 -8.84 9.12 8.03
N LEU A 60 -7.73 8.49 7.66
CA LEU A 60 -7.62 7.03 7.62
C LEU A 60 -7.32 6.48 9.01
N PRO A 61 -8.19 5.60 9.56
CA PRO A 61 -7.91 4.95 10.83
C PRO A 61 -6.63 4.11 10.75
N GLU A 62 -5.73 4.29 11.72
CA GLU A 62 -4.50 3.51 11.82
C GLU A 62 -4.76 2.00 11.77
N GLU A 63 -5.86 1.53 12.36
CA GLU A 63 -6.24 0.12 12.36
C GLU A 63 -6.51 -0.41 10.93
N GLU A 64 -7.05 0.39 10.01
CA GLU A 64 -7.24 -0.05 8.61
C GLU A 64 -5.89 -0.24 7.91
N VAL A 65 -4.93 0.65 8.14
CA VAL A 65 -3.56 0.52 7.63
C VAL A 65 -2.89 -0.72 8.22
N ILE A 66 -2.96 -0.88 9.54
CA ILE A 66 -2.38 -2.03 10.25
C ILE A 66 -2.99 -3.35 9.76
N LYS A 67 -4.31 -3.39 9.53
CA LYS A 67 -5.00 -4.57 9.00
C LYS A 67 -4.48 -5.00 7.63
N VAL A 68 -4.15 -4.04 6.76
CA VAL A 68 -3.52 -4.34 5.46
C VAL A 68 -2.17 -5.04 5.66
N PHE A 69 -1.30 -4.54 6.55
CA PHE A 69 -0.03 -5.21 6.84
C PHE A 69 -0.20 -6.57 7.52
N ARG A 70 -1.15 -6.69 8.46
CA ARG A 70 -1.49 -7.94 9.15
C ARG A 70 -2.01 -9.03 8.20
N SER A 71 -2.45 -8.67 7.00
CA SER A 71 -2.88 -9.65 5.97
C SER A 71 -1.72 -10.41 5.32
N MET A 72 -0.47 -9.92 5.42
CA MET A 72 0.68 -10.51 4.71
C MET A 72 0.88 -12.02 4.92
N PRO A 73 0.77 -12.57 6.13
CA PRO A 73 0.85 -14.01 6.33
C PRO A 73 -0.18 -14.79 5.52
N ASP A 74 -1.38 -14.25 5.35
CA ASP A 74 -2.45 -14.93 4.59
C ASP A 74 -2.24 -14.82 3.08
N ARG A 75 -1.72 -13.68 2.59
CA ARG A 75 -1.28 -13.54 1.18
C ARG A 75 -0.20 -14.55 0.83
N LEU A 76 0.78 -14.71 1.71
CA LEU A 76 1.88 -15.66 1.52
C LEU A 76 1.38 -17.11 1.52
N LYS A 77 0.47 -17.47 2.44
CA LYS A 77 -0.17 -18.79 2.44
C LYS A 77 -0.94 -19.04 1.15
N GLU A 78 -1.68 -18.06 0.66
CA GLU A 78 -2.43 -18.19 -0.60
C GLU A 78 -1.48 -18.35 -1.79
N CYS A 79 -0.41 -17.56 -1.86
CA CYS A 79 0.61 -17.65 -2.90
C CYS A 79 1.24 -19.06 -2.93
N ILE A 80 1.60 -19.61 -1.77
CA ILE A 80 2.13 -20.97 -1.64
C ILE A 80 1.09 -22.01 -2.09
N ALA A 81 -0.17 -21.88 -1.64
CA ALA A 81 -1.25 -22.78 -2.02
C ALA A 81 -1.53 -22.76 -3.53
N LYS A 82 -1.33 -21.60 -4.16
CA LYS A 82 -1.41 -21.41 -5.62
C LYS A 82 -0.11 -21.74 -6.35
N GLY A 83 0.92 -22.30 -5.69
CA GLY A 83 2.17 -22.65 -6.36
C GLY A 83 2.94 -21.45 -6.92
N GLY A 84 2.82 -20.29 -6.30
CA GLY A 84 3.48 -19.05 -6.72
C GLY A 84 2.66 -18.17 -7.67
N TYR A 85 1.44 -18.56 -8.04
CA TYR A 85 0.54 -17.72 -8.84
C TYR A 85 -0.14 -16.63 -8.01
N GLN A 86 -0.67 -15.63 -8.71
CA GLN A 86 -1.33 -14.45 -8.16
C GLN A 86 -2.40 -14.79 -7.10
N THR A 87 -2.33 -14.11 -5.97
CA THR A 87 -3.30 -14.18 -4.87
C THR A 87 -4.59 -13.42 -5.21
N SER A 88 -5.58 -13.49 -4.31
CA SER A 88 -6.85 -12.77 -4.44
C SER A 88 -6.80 -11.32 -3.92
N TYR A 89 -5.64 -10.88 -3.45
CA TYR A 89 -5.40 -9.60 -2.78
C TYR A 89 -5.03 -8.45 -3.71
#